data_AF-A0A7W8NUH5-F1
#
_entry.id   AF-A0A7W8NUH5-F1
#
_cell.length_a   1.000
_cell.length_b   1.000
_cell.length_c   1.000
_cell.angle_alpha   90.00
_cell.angle_beta   90.00
_cell.angle_gamma   90.00
#
_symmetry.space_group_name_H-M   'P 1'
#
loop_
_entity.id
_entity.type
_entity.pdbx_description
1 polymer ?
#
loop_
_entity_poly.entity_id
_entity_poly.type
_entity_poly.pdbx_seq_one_letter_code
_entity_poly.pdbx_strand_id
1 'polypeptide(L)'
;MTTSRTQHGFTLIELTMAIAIVGILATLAWSGYSQHLLKTRRAEGRAAVLQVLLQQERQFSYRHSYRAFVPGAQETEFKWHSGERPETSAYSISAQACDGEDLHSCVRVTATPGGALVDSAYRDERCGALYADSRGRRGADGNDCW
;
A
#
# COMPACT_ATOMS: atom_id res chain seq x y z
N MET A 1 11.53 50.84 -42.18
CA MET A 1 10.08 50.54 -42.19
C MET A 1 9.87 49.30 -41.34
N THR A 2 9.37 49.46 -40.12
CA THR A 2 9.07 48.36 -39.20
C THR A 2 7.59 48.02 -39.31
N THR A 3 7.30 46.90 -39.96
CA THR A 3 5.93 46.40 -40.13
C THR A 3 5.43 45.91 -38.78
N SER A 4 4.52 46.66 -38.15
CA SER A 4 3.80 46.23 -36.95
C SER A 4 2.96 45.00 -37.29
N ARG A 5 3.29 43.86 -36.70
CA ARG A 5 2.54 42.61 -36.87
C ARG A 5 1.35 42.66 -35.93
N THR A 6 0.13 42.73 -36.48
CA THR A 6 -1.11 42.65 -35.70
C THR A 6 -1.17 41.31 -34.95
N GLN A 7 -1.12 41.36 -33.62
CA GLN A 7 -1.38 40.19 -32.79
C GLN A 7 -2.87 39.88 -32.86
N HIS A 8 -3.22 38.77 -33.51
CA HIS A 8 -4.59 38.27 -33.53
C HIS A 8 -4.85 37.63 -32.16
N GLY A 9 -5.80 38.18 -31.41
CA GLY A 9 -6.21 37.66 -30.11
C GLY A 9 -7.04 36.38 -30.24
N PHE A 10 -7.03 35.55 -29.21
CA PHE A 10 -7.89 34.37 -29.13
C PHE A 10 -9.36 34.77 -29.05
N THR A 11 -10.21 34.04 -29.76
CA THR A 11 -11.66 34.22 -29.65
C THR A 11 -12.19 33.49 -28.41
N LEU A 12 -13.30 33.99 -27.86
CA LEU A 12 -13.98 33.33 -26.75
C LEU A 12 -14.34 31.87 -27.09
N ILE A 13 -14.75 31.62 -28.34
CA ILE A 13 -15.17 30.29 -28.77
C ILE A 13 -14.01 29.30 -28.82
N GLU A 14 -12.83 29.75 -29.25
CA GLU A 14 -11.62 28.96 -29.28
C GLU A 14 -11.15 28.57 -27.87
N LEU A 15 -11.26 29.50 -26.91
CA LEU A 15 -11.00 29.22 -25.51
C LEU A 15 -12.00 28.21 -24.94
N THR A 16 -13.29 28.34 -25.24
CA THR A 16 -14.30 27.38 -24.77
C THR A 16 -14.10 25.99 -25.36
N MET A 17 -13.67 25.90 -26.62
CA MET A 17 -13.39 24.62 -27.28
C MET A 17 -12.13 23.96 -26.70
N ALA A 18 -11.09 24.75 -26.41
CA ALA A 18 -9.90 24.25 -25.73
C ALA A 18 -10.21 23.71 -24.33
N ILE A 19 -11.02 24.44 -23.53
CA ILE A 19 -11.46 23.99 -22.21
C ILE A 19 -12.30 22.71 -22.31
N ALA A 20 -13.19 22.62 -23.30
CA ALA A 20 -14.00 21.41 -23.52
C ALA A 20 -13.12 20.19 -23.84
N ILE A 21 -12.10 20.34 -24.69
CA ILE A 21 -11.15 19.27 -25.02
C ILE A 21 -10.36 18.85 -23.77
N VAL A 22 -9.85 19.80 -22.99
CA VAL A 22 -9.11 19.51 -21.75
C VAL A 22 -10.00 18.76 -20.74
N GLY A 23 -11.27 19.14 -20.61
CA GLY A 23 -12.22 18.44 -19.74
C GLY A 23 -12.43 16.98 -20.14
N ILE A 24 -12.59 16.71 -21.44
CA ILE A 24 -12.71 15.34 -21.97
C ILE A 24 -11.44 14.53 -21.67
N LEU A 25 -10.27 15.09 -21.96
CA LEU A 25 -8.99 14.41 -21.72
C LEU A 25 -8.73 14.14 -20.24
N ALA A 26 -9.11 15.04 -19.34
CA ALA A 26 -8.94 14.88 -17.90
C ALA A 26 -9.69 13.65 -17.35
N THR A 27 -10.90 13.38 -17.87
CA THR A 27 -11.69 12.21 -17.43
C THR A 27 -11.06 10.88 -17.81
N LEU A 28 -10.43 10.80 -18.99
CA LEU A 28 -9.75 9.59 -19.47
C LEU A 28 -8.43 9.32 -18.72
N ALA A 29 -7.68 10.37 -18.40
CA ALA A 29 -6.37 10.25 -17.74
C ALA A 29 -6.44 9.77 -16.28
N TRP A 30 -7.55 10.01 -15.57
CA TRP A 30 -7.67 9.74 -14.13
C TRP A 30 -7.60 8.25 -13.78
N SER A 31 -8.18 7.38 -14.60
CA SER A 31 -8.33 5.95 -14.28
C SER A 31 -6.99 5.21 -14.19
N GLY A 32 -6.04 5.50 -15.08
CA GLY A 32 -4.76 4.78 -15.16
C GLY A 32 -3.86 5.00 -13.95
N TYR A 33 -3.79 6.22 -13.41
CA TYR A 33 -2.89 6.56 -12.31
C TYR A 33 -3.22 5.80 -11.01
N SER A 34 -4.52 5.60 -10.74
CA SER A 34 -4.99 4.89 -9.54
C SER A 34 -4.50 3.44 -9.46
N GLN A 35 -4.47 2.73 -10.59
CA GLN A 35 -4.05 1.32 -10.63
C GLN A 35 -2.55 1.16 -10.40
N HIS A 36 -1.74 2.09 -10.91
CA HIS A 36 -0.30 2.09 -10.65
C HIS A 36 0.01 2.29 -9.17
N LEU A 37 -0.69 3.23 -8.51
CA LEU A 37 -0.53 3.45 -7.07
C LEU A 37 -0.91 2.19 -6.26
N LEU A 38 -2.04 1.56 -6.57
CA LEU A 38 -2.44 0.32 -5.88
C LEU A 38 -1.38 -0.77 -6.01
N LYS A 39 -0.84 -0.98 -7.23
CA LYS A 39 0.22 -1.99 -7.46
C LYS A 39 1.47 -1.70 -6.63
N THR A 40 1.90 -0.44 -6.59
CA THR A 40 3.06 -0.02 -5.78
C THR A 40 2.81 -0.23 -4.30
N ARG A 41 1.63 0.16 -3.78
CA ARG A 41 1.27 -0.03 -2.38
C ARG A 41 1.16 -1.52 -1.99
N ARG A 42 0.65 -2.39 -2.86
CA ARG A 42 0.66 -3.85 -2.64
C ARG A 42 2.07 -4.42 -2.58
N ALA A 43 2.98 -3.91 -3.40
CA ALA A 43 4.38 -4.32 -3.36
C ALA A 43 5.06 -3.86 -2.05
N GLU A 44 4.75 -2.64 -1.60
CA GLU A 44 5.17 -2.11 -0.30
C GLU A 44 4.67 -2.99 0.86
N GLY A 45 3.39 -3.36 0.85
CA GLY A 45 2.79 -4.26 1.85
C GLY A 45 3.45 -5.63 1.87
N ARG A 46 3.64 -6.27 0.71
CA ARG A 46 4.36 -7.56 0.60
C ARG A 46 5.78 -7.48 1.13
N ALA A 47 6.51 -6.43 0.78
CA ALA A 47 7.86 -6.21 1.27
C ALA A 47 7.88 -6.08 2.80
N ALA A 48 6.95 -5.31 3.37
CA ALA A 48 6.85 -5.14 4.82
C ALA A 48 6.54 -6.46 5.56
N VAL A 49 5.61 -7.27 5.03
CA VAL A 49 5.31 -8.61 5.57
C VAL A 49 6.58 -9.47 5.60
N LEU A 50 7.31 -9.54 4.49
CA LEU A 50 8.52 -10.36 4.40
C LEU A 50 9.63 -9.84 5.31
N GLN A 51 9.78 -8.51 5.44
CA GLN A 51 10.75 -7.91 6.36
C GLN A 51 10.45 -8.29 7.82
N VAL A 52 9.19 -8.19 8.24
CA VAL A 52 8.79 -8.60 9.60
C VAL A 52 8.96 -10.11 9.78
N LEU A 53 8.63 -10.92 8.78
CA LEU A 53 8.86 -12.37 8.84
C LEU A 53 10.35 -12.69 9.05
N LEU A 54 11.26 -12.03 8.32
CA LEU A 54 12.71 -12.20 8.51
C LEU A 54 13.18 -11.78 9.91
N GLN A 55 12.59 -10.74 10.49
CA GLN A 55 12.86 -10.33 11.88
C GLN A 55 12.36 -11.38 12.88
N GLN A 56 11.19 -11.98 12.61
CA GLN A 56 10.61 -13.06 13.40
C GLN A 56 11.50 -14.32 13.37
N GLU A 57 12.04 -14.69 12.21
CA GLU A 57 12.99 -15.83 12.11
C GLU A 57 14.29 -15.58 12.89
N ARG A 58 14.80 -14.35 12.87
CA ARG A 58 15.95 -13.97 13.71
C ARG A 58 15.61 -14.11 15.20
N GLN A 59 14.46 -13.59 15.62
CA GLN A 59 13.99 -13.72 17.00
C GLN A 59 13.86 -15.19 17.40
N PHE A 60 13.29 -16.03 16.53
CA PHE A 60 13.15 -17.46 16.77
C PHE A 60 14.50 -18.15 16.96
N SER A 61 15.51 -17.74 16.18
CA SER A 61 16.88 -18.27 16.31
C SER A 61 17.52 -17.97 17.68
N TYR A 62 17.13 -16.87 18.34
CA TYR A 62 17.66 -16.49 19.65
C TYR A 62 16.79 -16.92 20.84
N ARG A 63 15.46 -16.90 20.68
CA ARG A 63 14.50 -17.12 21.78
C ARG A 63 13.70 -18.40 21.66
N HIS A 64 13.85 -19.15 20.55
CA HIS A 64 13.07 -20.37 20.24
C HIS A 64 11.55 -20.16 20.23
N SER A 65 11.11 -18.93 19.97
CA SER A 65 9.70 -18.55 19.89
C SER A 65 9.54 -17.31 19.02
N TYR A 66 8.51 -17.31 18.19
CA TYR A 66 8.02 -16.11 17.53
C TYR A 66 7.28 -15.21 18.53
N ARG A 67 7.03 -13.95 18.16
CA ARG A 67 6.32 -12.99 19.00
C ARG A 67 5.16 -12.38 18.26
N ALA A 68 3.95 -12.60 18.77
CA ALA A 68 2.77 -11.93 18.30
C ALA A 68 2.81 -10.43 18.64
N PHE A 69 2.23 -9.62 17.77
CA PHE A 69 2.01 -8.20 18.01
C PHE A 69 0.85 -7.66 17.18
N VAL A 70 0.31 -6.55 17.67
CA VAL A 70 -0.75 -5.79 17.00
C VAL A 70 -0.23 -4.41 16.60
N PRO A 71 -0.82 -3.77 15.58
CA PRO A 71 -0.46 -2.41 15.18
C PRO A 71 -0.56 -1.42 16.34
N GLY A 72 0.39 -0.48 16.42
CA GLY A 72 0.43 0.55 17.48
C GLY A 72 1.09 0.11 18.79
N ALA A 73 1.55 -1.14 18.90
CA ALA A 73 2.29 -1.60 20.07
C ALA A 73 3.71 -0.96 20.11
N GLN A 74 3.90 0.05 20.97
CA GLN A 74 5.18 0.77 21.12
C GLN A 74 6.30 -0.10 21.72
N GLU A 75 5.96 -1.19 22.39
CA GLU A 75 6.92 -2.10 23.04
C GLU A 75 7.44 -3.22 22.12
N THR A 76 7.28 -3.07 20.81
CA THR A 76 7.67 -4.12 19.86
C THR A 76 8.90 -3.71 19.07
N GLU A 77 9.86 -4.61 18.95
CA GLU A 77 11.05 -4.44 18.11
C GLU A 77 10.72 -4.53 16.61
N PHE A 78 9.49 -4.94 16.29
CA PHE A 78 9.02 -5.13 14.92
C PHE A 78 8.32 -3.90 14.39
N LYS A 79 8.60 -3.58 13.11
CA LYS A 79 7.90 -2.52 12.40
C LYS A 79 6.45 -2.94 12.11
N TRP A 80 5.49 -2.16 12.58
CA TRP A 80 4.06 -2.46 12.40
C TRP A 80 3.38 -1.68 11.26
N HIS A 81 4.13 -0.95 10.44
CA HIS A 81 3.60 -0.18 9.31
C HIS A 81 4.48 -0.35 8.07
N SER A 82 3.90 -0.26 6.86
CA SER A 82 4.63 -0.53 5.62
C SER A 82 5.64 0.56 5.25
N GLY A 83 5.23 1.82 5.36
CA GLY A 83 5.98 3.00 4.90
C GLY A 83 6.94 3.54 5.95
N GLU A 84 7.52 4.71 5.70
CA GLU A 84 8.46 5.35 6.62
C GLU A 84 7.78 5.85 7.91
N ARG A 85 6.54 6.34 7.77
CA ARG A 85 5.73 6.84 8.89
C ARG A 85 4.39 6.13 8.92
N PRO A 86 3.80 5.89 10.10
CA PRO A 86 2.49 5.26 10.19
C PRO A 86 1.43 6.00 9.37
N GLU A 87 1.33 7.32 9.49
CA GLU A 87 0.23 8.13 8.94
C GLU A 87 0.17 8.12 7.40
N THR A 88 1.29 7.81 6.74
CA THR A 88 1.41 7.75 5.27
C THR A 88 1.55 6.32 4.74
N SER A 89 1.56 5.34 5.64
CA SER A 89 1.66 3.93 5.29
C SER A 89 0.33 3.43 4.74
N ALA A 90 0.40 2.63 3.68
CA ALA A 90 -0.80 2.02 3.12
C ALA A 90 -1.29 0.82 3.93
N TYR A 91 -0.39 0.11 4.62
CA TYR A 91 -0.74 -1.09 5.38
C TYR A 91 -0.29 -0.99 6.84
N SER A 92 -1.14 -1.49 7.72
CA SER A 92 -0.78 -1.84 9.10
C SER A 92 -0.41 -3.32 9.18
N ILE A 93 0.66 -3.64 9.91
CA ILE A 93 1.24 -4.98 10.01
C ILE A 93 0.98 -5.55 11.39
N SER A 94 0.61 -6.81 11.44
CA SER A 94 0.39 -7.59 12.67
C SER A 94 1.05 -8.96 12.54
N ALA A 95 1.35 -9.59 13.67
CA ALA A 95 1.79 -10.97 13.70
C ALA A 95 1.02 -11.76 14.75
N GLN A 96 0.60 -12.96 14.40
CA GLN A 96 -0.14 -13.88 15.27
C GLN A 96 0.29 -15.32 15.01
N ALA A 97 -0.04 -16.23 15.94
CA ALA A 97 0.13 -17.65 15.67
C ALA A 97 -0.70 -18.07 14.44
N CYS A 98 -0.23 -19.09 13.73
CA CYS A 98 -1.02 -19.70 12.65
C CYS A 98 -2.27 -20.39 13.23
N ASP A 99 -3.30 -20.57 12.41
CA ASP A 99 -4.59 -21.10 12.86
C ASP A 99 -4.43 -22.49 13.48
N GLY A 100 -4.73 -22.60 14.78
CA GLY A 100 -4.61 -23.85 15.54
C GLY A 100 -3.19 -24.24 15.94
N GLU A 101 -2.21 -23.36 15.76
CA GLU A 101 -0.81 -23.58 16.13
C GLU A 101 -0.35 -22.62 17.23
N ASP A 102 0.83 -22.87 17.78
CA ASP A 102 1.49 -21.97 18.72
C ASP A 102 2.59 -21.12 18.05
N LEU A 103 3.04 -20.09 18.77
CA LEU A 103 4.15 -19.22 18.36
C LEU A 103 5.51 -19.92 18.40
N HIS A 104 5.60 -21.18 18.83
CA HIS A 104 6.83 -21.97 18.71
C HIS A 104 6.90 -22.71 17.38
N SER A 105 5.74 -22.95 16.76
CA SER A 105 5.63 -23.73 15.53
C SER A 105 5.44 -22.84 14.31
N CYS A 106 4.61 -21.80 14.40
CA CYS A 106 4.26 -20.98 13.25
C CYS A 106 3.80 -19.58 13.61
N VAL A 107 4.25 -18.60 12.81
CA VAL A 107 3.77 -17.22 12.86
C VAL A 107 3.23 -16.82 11.50
N ARG A 108 2.06 -16.17 11.51
CA ARG A 108 1.48 -15.51 10.35
C ARG A 108 1.62 -14.00 10.54
N VAL A 109 2.26 -13.35 9.58
CA VAL A 109 2.35 -11.89 9.48
C VAL A 109 1.32 -11.42 8.47
N THR A 110 0.49 -10.46 8.88
CA THR A 110 -0.62 -9.94 8.08
C THR A 110 -0.51 -8.43 7.93
N ALA A 111 -0.58 -7.96 6.69
CA ALA A 111 -0.68 -6.56 6.30
C ALA A 111 -2.13 -6.22 5.93
N THR A 112 -2.77 -5.40 6.77
CA THR A 112 -4.15 -4.94 6.57
C THR A 112 -4.15 -3.56 5.92
N PRO A 113 -4.84 -3.36 4.78
CA PRO A 113 -4.87 -2.10 4.06
C PRO A 113 -5.68 -1.04 4.83
N GLY A 114 -5.07 0.14 5.01
CA GLY A 114 -5.67 1.26 5.72
C GLY A 114 -5.93 0.98 7.20
N GLY A 115 -6.58 1.93 7.87
CA GLY A 115 -6.96 1.83 9.28
C GLY A 115 -6.73 3.13 10.05
N ALA A 116 -7.15 3.17 11.32
CA ALA A 116 -7.02 4.37 12.16
C ALA A 116 -5.56 4.74 12.50
N LEU A 117 -4.65 3.76 12.42
CA LEU A 117 -3.22 3.91 12.75
C LEU A 117 -2.34 4.17 11.52
N VAL A 118 -2.91 4.07 10.31
CA VAL A 118 -2.22 4.27 9.05
C VAL A 118 -3.06 5.14 8.10
N ASP A 119 -2.78 5.18 6.79
CA ASP A 119 -3.57 5.95 5.84
C ASP A 119 -5.02 5.43 5.77
N SER A 120 -5.93 6.15 6.43
CA SER A 120 -7.36 5.81 6.48
C SER A 120 -8.08 5.92 5.13
N ALA A 121 -7.52 6.65 4.16
CA ALA A 121 -8.10 6.80 2.83
C ALA A 121 -7.68 5.66 1.90
N TYR A 122 -6.59 4.95 2.21
CA TYR A 122 -6.16 3.82 1.41
C TYR A 122 -7.09 2.62 1.59
N ARG A 123 -7.62 2.12 0.48
CA ARG A 123 -8.42 0.89 0.42
C ARG A 123 -7.95 0.04 -0.74
N ASP A 124 -7.92 -1.26 -0.51
CA ASP A 124 -7.64 -2.25 -1.55
C ASP A 124 -8.76 -3.29 -1.55
N GLU A 125 -9.90 -2.92 -2.12
CA GLU A 125 -11.10 -3.79 -2.14
C GLU A 125 -10.90 -5.07 -2.93
N ARG A 126 -9.92 -5.08 -3.85
CA ARG A 126 -9.65 -6.26 -4.68
C ARG A 126 -8.76 -7.28 -3.97
N CYS A 127 -7.77 -6.85 -3.18
CA CYS A 127 -6.82 -7.76 -2.54
C CYS A 127 -7.03 -7.94 -1.04
N GLY A 128 -7.58 -6.94 -0.35
CA GLY A 128 -7.75 -6.99 1.10
C GLY A 128 -6.42 -7.14 1.83
N ALA A 129 -6.43 -7.90 2.92
CA ALA A 129 -5.24 -8.16 3.70
C ALA A 129 -4.28 -9.11 2.97
N LEU A 130 -2.98 -8.82 3.04
CA LEU A 130 -1.90 -9.63 2.49
C LEU A 130 -1.19 -10.34 3.64
N TYR A 131 -0.99 -11.65 3.56
CA TYR A 131 -0.34 -12.41 4.61
C TYR A 131 0.73 -13.36 4.09
N ALA A 132 1.72 -13.64 4.93
CA ALA A 132 2.64 -14.76 4.77
C ALA A 132 2.94 -15.40 6.12
N ASP A 133 3.27 -16.69 6.12
CA ASP A 133 3.68 -17.42 7.32
C ASP A 133 5.12 -17.95 7.22
N SER A 134 5.67 -18.38 8.36
CA SER A 134 7.02 -18.93 8.47
C SER A 134 7.20 -20.24 7.67
N ARG A 135 6.11 -20.89 7.27
CA ARG A 135 6.12 -22.11 6.45
C ARG A 135 6.10 -21.82 4.94
N GLY A 136 6.16 -20.55 4.56
CA GLY A 136 6.21 -20.10 3.16
C GLY A 136 4.84 -20.06 2.48
N ARG A 137 3.73 -20.24 3.21
CA ARG A 137 2.40 -19.97 2.65
C ARG A 137 2.24 -18.46 2.60
N ARG A 138 1.72 -17.99 1.47
CA ARG A 138 1.46 -16.57 1.19
C ARG A 138 0.14 -16.45 0.47
N GLY A 139 -0.62 -15.41 0.79
CA GLY A 139 -1.95 -15.23 0.24
C GLY A 139 -2.54 -13.88 0.59
N ALA A 140 -3.66 -13.58 -0.04
CA ALA A 140 -4.45 -12.41 0.25
C ALA A 140 -5.90 -12.81 0.46
N ASP A 141 -6.73 -11.90 0.94
CA ASP A 141 -8.18 -12.11 0.96
C ASP A 141 -8.74 -12.20 -0.47
N GLY A 142 -8.13 -11.48 -1.41
CA GLY A 142 -8.48 -11.47 -2.83
C GLY A 142 -7.64 -12.38 -3.73
N ASN A 143 -8.11 -12.57 -4.96
CA ASN A 143 -7.43 -13.40 -5.97
C ASN A 143 -6.32 -12.64 -6.72
N ASP A 144 -5.23 -13.35 -7.04
CA ASP A 144 -4.08 -12.88 -7.83
C ASP A 144 -3.41 -11.60 -7.30
N CYS A 145 -3.17 -11.57 -5.99
CA CYS A 145 -2.67 -10.39 -5.27
C CYS A 145 -1.22 -10.50 -4.79
N TRP A 146 -0.61 -11.68 -4.92
CA TRP A 146 0.73 -12.00 -4.45
C TRP A 146 1.78 -12.07 -5.55
#